data_AF-A0A961QQA7-F1
#
_entry.id   AF-A0A961QQA7-F1
#
_cell.length_a   1.000
_cell.length_b   1.000
_cell.length_c   1.000
_cell.angle_alpha   90.00
_cell.angle_beta   90.00
_cell.angle_gamma   90.00
#
_symmetry.space_group_name_H-M   'P 1'
#
loop_
_entity.id
_entity.type
_entity.pdbx_description
1 polymer ?
#
loop_
_entity_poly.entity_id
_entity_poly.type
_entity_poly.pdbx_seq_one_letter_code
_entity_poly.pdbx_strand_id
1 'polypeptide(L)'
;RARMRQQIGFLDEIAPDLDAALARIAAAQAEGRALSVGLVGNAAEIYPEIAARGITPDIVTDQTSAHDLVFGYVPAGYDLDRVRRLREQNPDELIAAGRESIARHVTAMLEFQKRGAEVFDNGNLIRTQAREGGVADAFDIPIFTEAYLRPLFARAIGPFRWMALSGAPSDIARIDDLVLEMFPQNAIVTNWIRLARDHVPFEGLPARIAWLGHGERTALARAVNALVADGTLAGPVAFSRDHLDAGGMAHPNIMTENMRDGSDAVADWPLLDAMTLCASGADLVAVHSGGGGYAGYMTSAGVTVIADGTDAADLRLDRALSNDTALGVVRYADAGYPEALDEARTKKIGHIPT
;
A
#
# COMPACT_ATOMS: atom_id res chain seq x y z
N ARG A 1 -5.54 11.87 16.27
CA ARG A 1 -4.95 11.39 14.99
C ARG A 1 -4.03 12.44 14.38
N ALA A 2 -4.51 13.63 13.97
CA ALA A 2 -3.66 14.68 13.38
C ALA A 2 -2.43 15.05 14.25
N ARG A 3 -2.63 15.39 15.52
CA ARG A 3 -1.52 15.69 16.46
C ARG A 3 -0.49 14.56 16.57
N MET A 4 -0.92 13.30 16.53
CA MET A 4 -0.03 12.15 16.59
C MET A 4 0.84 12.06 15.33
N ARG A 5 0.25 12.26 14.14
CA ARG A 5 1.02 12.29 12.88
C ARG A 5 2.02 13.43 12.85
N GLN A 6 1.65 14.60 13.38
CA GLN A 6 2.56 15.73 13.52
C GLN A 6 3.71 15.44 14.49
N GLN A 7 3.41 14.84 15.65
CA GLN A 7 4.42 14.46 16.64
C GLN A 7 5.41 13.43 16.12
N ILE A 8 4.96 12.49 15.27
CA ILE A 8 5.84 11.49 14.65
C ILE A 8 6.71 12.13 13.55
N GLY A 9 6.19 13.15 12.84
CA GLY A 9 6.89 13.80 11.72
C GLY A 9 6.30 13.49 10.34
N PHE A 10 5.12 12.86 10.26
CA PHE A 10 4.39 12.61 9.01
C PHE A 10 3.45 13.75 8.60
N LEU A 11 3.38 14.82 9.40
CA LEU A 11 2.55 15.98 9.14
C LEU A 11 3.27 17.24 9.65
N ASP A 12 3.38 18.28 8.83
CA ASP A 12 4.09 19.51 9.22
C ASP A 12 3.21 20.37 10.13
N GLU A 13 1.98 20.65 9.67
CA GLU A 13 1.12 21.63 10.31
C GLU A 13 -0.32 21.15 10.49
N ILE A 14 -1.00 21.68 11.50
CA ILE A 14 -2.44 21.52 11.68
C ILE A 14 -3.07 22.89 11.56
N ALA A 15 -4.00 23.04 10.62
CA ALA A 15 -4.77 24.27 10.44
C ALA A 15 -5.99 24.29 11.38
N PRO A 16 -6.38 25.46 11.91
CA PRO A 16 -7.55 25.59 12.77
C PRO A 16 -8.88 25.42 12.02
N ASP A 17 -8.89 25.74 10.72
CA ASP A 17 -10.07 25.71 9.86
C ASP A 17 -9.65 25.60 8.37
N LEU A 18 -10.65 25.45 7.49
CA LEU A 18 -10.44 25.27 6.05
C LEU A 18 -9.80 26.51 5.40
N ASP A 19 -10.17 27.72 5.82
CA ASP A 19 -9.63 28.95 5.23
C ASP A 19 -8.14 29.09 5.53
N ALA A 20 -7.74 28.87 6.77
CA ALA A 20 -6.35 28.84 7.17
C ALA A 20 -5.56 27.73 6.47
N ALA A 21 -6.17 26.56 6.26
CA ALA A 21 -5.54 25.47 5.52
C ALA A 21 -5.25 25.87 4.07
N LEU A 22 -6.26 26.38 3.37
CA LEU A 22 -6.13 26.82 1.97
C LEU A 22 -5.14 27.98 1.81
N ALA A 23 -5.13 28.94 2.74
CA ALA A 23 -4.18 30.05 2.72
C ALA A 23 -2.72 29.57 2.85
N ARG A 24 -2.46 28.60 3.73
CA ARG A 24 -1.12 28.00 3.90
C ARG A 24 -0.69 27.21 2.68
N ILE A 25 -1.60 26.44 2.08
CA ILE A 25 -1.34 25.70 0.85
C ILE A 25 -0.98 26.66 -0.28
N ALA A 26 -1.77 27.73 -0.48
CA ALA A 26 -1.52 28.73 -1.51
C ALA A 26 -0.17 29.43 -1.33
N ALA A 27 0.21 29.77 -0.09
CA ALA A 27 1.51 30.36 0.21
C ALA A 27 2.67 29.40 -0.12
N ALA A 28 2.56 28.13 0.30
CA ALA A 28 3.59 27.12 0.01
C ALA A 28 3.72 26.85 -1.50
N GLN A 29 2.61 26.81 -2.24
CA GLN A 29 2.60 26.68 -3.70
C GLN A 29 3.30 27.87 -4.37
N ALA A 30 3.03 29.10 -3.94
CA ALA A 30 3.69 30.30 -4.47
C ALA A 30 5.21 30.31 -4.21
N GLU A 31 5.66 29.69 -3.11
CA GLU A 31 7.07 29.53 -2.75
C GLU A 31 7.75 28.33 -3.43
N GLY A 32 7.00 27.43 -4.07
CA GLY A 32 7.53 26.17 -4.60
C GLY A 32 8.04 25.23 -3.50
N ARG A 33 7.44 25.29 -2.30
CA ARG A 33 7.86 24.54 -1.12
C ARG A 33 6.87 23.42 -0.81
N ALA A 34 7.39 22.22 -0.53
CA ALA A 34 6.57 21.11 -0.04
C ALA A 34 6.05 21.41 1.37
N LEU A 35 4.75 21.21 1.59
CA LEU A 35 4.09 21.38 2.88
C LEU A 35 2.91 20.42 3.01
N SER A 36 2.79 19.76 4.14
CA SER A 36 1.63 18.96 4.52
C SER A 36 0.78 19.67 5.58
N VAL A 37 -0.50 19.90 5.29
CA VAL A 37 -1.43 20.61 6.17
C VAL A 37 -2.58 19.69 6.56
N GLY A 38 -2.72 19.45 7.87
CA GLY A 38 -3.78 18.64 8.44
C GLY A 38 -4.97 19.50 8.83
N LEU A 39 -6.16 19.12 8.36
CA LEU A 39 -7.43 19.74 8.74
C LEU A 39 -8.26 18.75 9.56
N VAL A 40 -8.68 19.15 10.77
CA VAL A 40 -9.58 18.34 11.58
C VAL A 40 -11.02 18.63 11.18
N GLY A 41 -11.63 17.73 10.40
CA GLY A 41 -13.00 17.84 9.92
C GLY A 41 -13.52 16.52 9.36
N ASN A 42 -14.72 16.54 8.79
CA ASN A 42 -15.30 15.37 8.11
C ASN A 42 -15.11 15.49 6.60
N ALA A 43 -14.50 14.49 5.95
CA ALA A 43 -14.26 14.52 4.51
C ALA A 43 -15.56 14.64 3.68
N ALA A 44 -16.67 14.04 4.14
CA ALA A 44 -17.99 14.18 3.51
C ALA A 44 -18.63 15.57 3.63
N GLU A 45 -18.00 16.48 4.39
CA GLU A 45 -18.37 17.89 4.49
C GLU A 45 -17.33 18.78 3.80
N ILE A 46 -16.05 18.50 4.03
CA ILE A 46 -14.94 19.30 3.50
C ILE A 46 -14.79 19.16 1.98
N TYR A 47 -14.88 17.95 1.42
CA TYR A 47 -14.71 17.77 -0.03
C TYR A 47 -15.82 18.49 -0.80
N PRO A 48 -17.12 18.34 -0.45
CA PRO A 48 -18.19 19.13 -1.06
C PRO A 48 -18.01 20.64 -0.89
N GLU A 49 -17.52 21.11 0.26
CA GLU A 49 -17.28 22.53 0.51
C GLU A 49 -16.17 23.09 -0.40
N ILE A 50 -15.04 22.37 -0.56
CA ILE A 50 -13.97 22.75 -1.48
C ILE A 50 -14.50 22.80 -2.93
N ALA A 51 -15.29 21.79 -3.32
CA ALA A 51 -15.93 21.76 -4.64
C ALA A 51 -16.91 22.93 -4.84
N ALA A 52 -17.71 23.28 -3.82
CA ALA A 52 -18.65 24.39 -3.87
C ALA A 52 -17.96 25.76 -4.00
N ARG A 53 -16.75 25.90 -3.44
CA ARG A 53 -15.90 27.11 -3.58
C ARG A 53 -15.22 27.23 -4.94
N GLY A 54 -15.41 26.27 -5.85
CA GLY A 54 -14.78 26.28 -7.17
C GLY A 54 -13.27 25.99 -7.14
N ILE A 55 -12.75 25.46 -6.03
CA ILE A 55 -11.34 25.10 -5.89
C ILE A 55 -11.16 23.70 -6.47
N THR A 56 -10.15 23.50 -7.31
CA THR A 56 -9.82 22.20 -7.91
C THR A 56 -8.40 21.83 -7.53
N PRO A 57 -8.20 20.83 -6.65
CA PRO A 57 -6.86 20.30 -6.36
C PRO A 57 -6.24 19.64 -7.60
N ASP A 58 -4.92 19.58 -7.66
CA ASP A 58 -4.22 18.88 -8.75
C ASP A 58 -4.43 17.36 -8.69
N ILE A 59 -4.42 16.80 -7.46
CA ILE A 59 -4.60 15.37 -7.18
C ILE A 59 -5.61 15.21 -6.04
N VAL A 60 -6.55 14.26 -6.19
CA VAL A 60 -7.53 13.90 -5.15
C VAL A 60 -7.57 12.40 -4.95
N THR A 61 -7.50 11.97 -3.70
CA THR A 61 -7.70 10.58 -3.31
C THR A 61 -8.31 10.50 -1.91
N ASP A 62 -8.59 9.29 -1.42
CA ASP A 62 -9.09 9.06 -0.07
C ASP A 62 -8.44 7.81 0.57
N GLN A 63 -8.21 7.88 1.88
CA GLN A 63 -7.70 6.78 2.70
C GLN A 63 -8.46 6.68 4.04
N THR A 64 -9.70 7.15 4.10
CA THR A 64 -10.58 6.80 5.22
C THR A 64 -10.75 5.27 5.29
N SER A 65 -11.16 4.74 6.43
CA SER A 65 -11.45 3.31 6.56
C SER A 65 -12.86 2.98 6.03
N ALA A 66 -13.15 3.35 4.77
CA ALA A 66 -14.45 3.14 4.12
C ALA A 66 -14.81 1.64 3.95
N HIS A 67 -13.83 0.75 4.10
CA HIS A 67 -14.01 -0.70 4.09
C HIS A 67 -14.81 -1.22 5.30
N ASP A 68 -14.92 -0.45 6.38
CA ASP A 68 -15.67 -0.81 7.58
C ASP A 68 -16.52 0.38 8.03
N LEU A 69 -17.81 0.37 7.68
CA LEU A 69 -18.71 1.47 8.00
C LEU A 69 -19.10 1.53 9.47
N VAL A 70 -18.85 0.49 10.27
CA VAL A 70 -19.14 0.48 11.71
C VAL A 70 -17.99 1.13 12.48
N PHE A 71 -16.75 0.79 12.16
CA PHE A 71 -15.58 1.23 12.92
C PHE A 71 -14.73 2.29 12.22
N GLY A 72 -14.85 2.40 10.90
CA GLY A 72 -13.90 3.12 10.06
C GLY A 72 -14.34 4.49 9.54
N TYR A 73 -15.63 4.67 9.25
CA TYR A 73 -16.16 5.92 8.67
C TYR A 73 -17.09 6.65 9.64
N VAL A 74 -16.88 7.96 9.83
CA VAL A 74 -17.73 8.82 10.67
C VAL A 74 -18.74 9.55 9.78
N PRO A 75 -20.06 9.36 9.94
CA PRO A 75 -21.05 10.07 9.13
C PRO A 75 -20.98 11.59 9.31
N ALA A 76 -21.32 12.34 8.26
CA ALA A 76 -21.44 13.79 8.31
C ALA A 76 -22.47 14.22 9.39
N GLY A 77 -22.17 15.30 10.12
CA GLY A 77 -22.99 15.80 11.22
C GLY A 77 -22.99 14.94 12.50
N TYR A 78 -22.20 13.86 12.58
CA TYR A 78 -22.12 13.01 13.77
C TYR A 78 -20.86 13.36 14.57
N ASP A 79 -21.02 13.50 15.89
CA ASP A 79 -19.88 13.50 16.81
C ASP A 79 -19.43 12.07 17.15
N LEU A 80 -18.22 11.97 17.71
CA LEU A 80 -17.62 10.67 18.03
C LEU A 80 -18.37 9.91 19.12
N ASP A 81 -19.08 10.60 20.02
CA ASP A 81 -19.84 9.95 21.09
C ASP A 81 -21.12 9.31 20.57
N ARG A 82 -21.80 9.97 19.62
CA ARG A 82 -22.92 9.38 18.88
C ARG A 82 -22.46 8.16 18.10
N VAL A 83 -21.35 8.24 17.38
CA VAL A 83 -20.79 7.08 16.65
C VAL A 83 -20.52 5.91 17.60
N ARG A 84 -19.87 6.17 18.75
CA ARG A 84 -19.60 5.12 19.76
C ARG A 84 -20.88 4.45 20.26
N ARG A 85 -21.93 5.22 20.56
CA ARG A 85 -23.23 4.65 20.98
C ARG A 85 -23.86 3.80 19.88
N LEU A 86 -23.88 4.28 18.64
CA LEU A 86 -24.50 3.58 17.53
C LEU A 86 -23.80 2.27 17.17
N ARG A 87 -22.47 2.17 17.36
CA ARG A 87 -21.74 0.90 17.17
C ARG A 87 -22.31 -0.26 17.98
N GLU A 88 -22.74 0.02 19.20
CA GLU A 88 -23.27 -1.00 20.12
C GLU A 88 -24.79 -1.16 19.98
N GLN A 89 -25.50 -0.06 19.75
CA GLN A 89 -26.96 -0.02 19.85
C GLN A 89 -27.67 -0.23 18.51
N ASN A 90 -27.11 0.29 17.42
CA ASN A 90 -27.74 0.29 16.10
C ASN A 90 -26.69 0.42 14.97
N PRO A 91 -25.85 -0.62 14.75
CA PRO A 91 -24.81 -0.58 13.72
C PRO A 91 -25.37 -0.39 12.31
N ASP A 92 -26.59 -0.85 12.04
CA ASP A 92 -27.23 -0.69 10.72
C ASP A 92 -27.55 0.78 10.39
N GLU A 93 -27.97 1.58 11.39
CA GLU A 93 -28.12 3.04 11.22
C GLU A 93 -26.76 3.69 10.91
N LEU A 94 -25.71 3.26 11.61
CA LEU A 94 -24.37 3.80 11.39
C LEU A 94 -23.84 3.46 9.98
N ILE A 95 -24.07 2.23 9.51
CA ILE A 95 -23.75 1.78 8.17
C ILE A 95 -24.50 2.62 7.13
N ALA A 96 -25.82 2.80 7.29
CA ALA A 96 -26.63 3.57 6.36
C ALA A 96 -26.17 5.04 6.28
N ALA A 97 -25.97 5.69 7.44
CA ALA A 97 -25.50 7.07 7.51
C ALA A 97 -24.06 7.24 6.98
N GLY A 98 -23.20 6.25 7.21
CA GLY A 98 -21.84 6.20 6.66
C GLY A 98 -21.86 6.14 5.14
N ARG A 99 -22.71 5.27 4.58
CA ARG A 99 -22.88 5.13 3.12
C ARG A 99 -23.43 6.40 2.47
N GLU A 100 -24.42 7.04 3.08
CA GLU A 100 -24.94 8.35 2.61
C GLU A 100 -23.84 9.43 2.61
N SER A 101 -23.00 9.44 3.65
CA SER A 101 -21.87 10.38 3.75
C SER A 101 -20.80 10.10 2.69
N ILE A 102 -20.50 8.83 2.43
CA ILE A 102 -19.58 8.41 1.37
C ILE A 102 -20.13 8.80 -0.02
N ALA A 103 -21.43 8.65 -0.27
CA ALA A 103 -22.03 9.06 -1.55
C ALA A 103 -21.76 10.55 -1.84
N ARG A 104 -21.95 11.41 -0.84
CA ARG A 104 -21.62 12.85 -0.92
C ARG A 104 -20.14 13.11 -1.15
N HIS A 105 -19.28 12.39 -0.42
CA HIS A 105 -17.82 12.49 -0.56
C HIS A 105 -17.36 12.13 -1.97
N VAL A 106 -17.79 10.98 -2.50
CA VAL A 106 -17.40 10.51 -3.83
C VAL A 106 -18.00 11.37 -4.94
N THR A 107 -19.21 11.92 -4.75
CA THR A 107 -19.75 12.90 -5.70
C THR A 107 -18.86 14.14 -5.82
N ALA A 108 -18.27 14.61 -4.72
CA ALA A 108 -17.28 15.69 -4.77
C ALA A 108 -15.97 15.26 -5.45
N MET A 109 -15.50 14.03 -5.22
CA MET A 109 -14.35 13.47 -5.94
C MET A 109 -14.56 13.44 -7.46
N LEU A 110 -15.73 12.97 -7.90
CA LEU A 110 -16.13 12.97 -9.32
C LEU A 110 -16.22 14.39 -9.89
N GLU A 111 -16.67 15.36 -9.10
CA GLU A 111 -16.70 16.77 -9.52
C GLU A 111 -15.29 17.33 -9.69
N PHE A 112 -14.34 17.01 -8.81
CA PHE A 112 -12.93 17.38 -9.01
C PHE A 112 -12.37 16.74 -10.28
N GLN A 113 -12.67 15.48 -10.54
CA GLN A 113 -12.27 14.77 -11.76
C GLN A 113 -12.80 15.47 -13.02
N LYS A 114 -14.10 15.84 -13.02
CA LYS A 114 -14.74 16.59 -14.12
C LYS A 114 -14.09 17.95 -14.39
N ARG A 115 -13.48 18.55 -13.37
CA ARG A 115 -12.74 19.83 -13.47
C ARG A 115 -11.26 19.66 -13.83
N GLY A 116 -10.79 18.42 -14.00
CA GLY A 116 -9.44 18.11 -14.46
C GLY A 116 -8.44 17.72 -13.37
N ALA A 117 -8.90 17.49 -12.12
CA ALA A 117 -8.05 16.89 -11.10
C ALA A 117 -7.73 15.42 -11.47
N GLU A 118 -6.52 14.97 -11.15
CA GLU A 118 -6.20 13.54 -11.17
C GLU A 118 -6.84 12.88 -9.94
N VAL A 119 -7.86 12.03 -10.15
CA VAL A 119 -8.63 11.42 -9.06
C VAL A 119 -8.50 9.91 -9.12
N PHE A 120 -8.20 9.29 -7.98
CA PHE A 120 -8.11 7.83 -7.86
C PHE A 120 -8.54 7.31 -6.49
N ASP A 121 -9.06 6.08 -6.46
CA ASP A 121 -9.31 5.31 -5.23
C ASP A 121 -8.00 4.67 -4.76
N ASN A 122 -7.71 4.77 -3.46
CA ASN A 122 -6.51 4.25 -2.83
C ASN A 122 -6.78 3.01 -1.96
N GLY A 123 -7.66 2.13 -2.44
CA GLY A 123 -7.80 0.76 -1.94
C GLY A 123 -8.64 0.62 -0.67
N ASN A 124 -9.63 1.48 -0.45
CA ASN A 124 -10.42 1.47 0.78
C ASN A 124 -11.91 1.13 0.59
N LEU A 125 -12.31 0.65 -0.60
CA LEU A 125 -13.70 0.35 -0.98
C LEU A 125 -14.65 1.55 -1.05
N ILE A 126 -14.15 2.79 -1.02
CA ILE A 126 -15.03 3.97 -1.02
C ILE A 126 -15.93 4.03 -2.27
N ARG A 127 -15.42 3.63 -3.46
CA ARG A 127 -16.22 3.56 -4.70
C ARG A 127 -17.33 2.52 -4.61
N THR A 128 -17.04 1.35 -4.04
CA THR A 128 -18.04 0.29 -3.81
C THR A 128 -19.15 0.80 -2.89
N GLN A 129 -18.79 1.41 -1.76
CA GLN A 129 -19.77 1.98 -0.83
C GLN A 129 -20.58 3.12 -1.46
N ALA A 130 -19.96 3.99 -2.26
CA ALA A 130 -20.66 5.05 -2.97
C ALA A 130 -21.63 4.51 -4.02
N ARG A 131 -21.26 3.47 -4.76
CA ARG A 131 -22.13 2.79 -5.72
C ARG A 131 -23.36 2.19 -5.03
N GLU A 132 -23.17 1.51 -3.89
CA GLU A 132 -24.26 1.04 -3.05
C GLU A 132 -25.11 2.19 -2.48
N GLY A 133 -24.51 3.34 -2.26
CA GLY A 133 -25.15 4.58 -1.81
C GLY A 133 -25.88 5.35 -2.92
N GLY A 134 -25.90 4.84 -4.16
CA GLY A 134 -26.63 5.42 -5.28
C GLY A 134 -25.80 6.27 -6.25
N VAL A 135 -24.48 6.37 -6.07
CA VAL A 135 -23.59 7.07 -7.01
C VAL A 135 -23.29 6.16 -8.20
N ALA A 136 -24.03 6.34 -9.29
CA ALA A 136 -23.93 5.43 -10.44
C ALA A 136 -22.55 5.46 -11.11
N ASP A 137 -21.93 6.63 -11.21
CA ASP A 137 -20.62 6.86 -11.83
C ASP A 137 -19.44 6.68 -10.84
N ALA A 138 -19.64 6.04 -9.68
CA ALA A 138 -18.58 5.90 -8.67
C ALA A 138 -17.29 5.21 -9.17
N PHE A 139 -17.42 4.28 -10.12
CA PHE A 139 -16.29 3.55 -10.70
C PHE A 139 -15.64 4.27 -11.90
N ASP A 140 -16.12 5.47 -12.26
CA ASP A 140 -15.40 6.35 -13.20
C ASP A 140 -14.10 6.88 -12.56
N ILE A 141 -14.00 6.82 -11.22
CA ILE A 141 -12.74 7.00 -10.50
C ILE A 141 -11.92 5.71 -10.62
N PRO A 142 -10.73 5.74 -11.24
CA PRO A 142 -9.86 4.56 -11.34
C PRO A 142 -9.26 4.17 -9.99
N ILE A 143 -8.93 2.89 -9.84
CA ILE A 143 -8.14 2.40 -8.70
C ILE A 143 -6.65 2.64 -8.92
N PHE A 144 -5.92 3.03 -7.87
CA PHE A 144 -4.48 3.32 -7.94
C PHE A 144 -3.62 2.15 -8.44
N THR A 145 -4.02 0.92 -8.13
CA THR A 145 -3.33 -0.30 -8.54
C THR A 145 -3.34 -0.46 -10.04
N GLU A 146 -4.50 -0.25 -10.67
CA GLU A 146 -4.65 -0.23 -12.12
C GLU A 146 -3.91 0.95 -12.74
N ALA A 147 -4.19 2.16 -12.23
CA ALA A 147 -3.75 3.41 -12.85
C ALA A 147 -2.22 3.56 -12.83
N TYR A 148 -1.55 3.12 -11.77
CA TYR A 148 -0.14 3.46 -11.56
C TYR A 148 0.76 2.26 -11.23
N LEU A 149 0.26 1.23 -10.56
CA LEU A 149 1.12 0.18 -9.99
C LEU A 149 1.17 -1.11 -10.79
N ARG A 150 0.18 -1.38 -11.65
CA ARG A 150 0.09 -2.65 -12.39
C ARG A 150 1.34 -2.96 -13.22
N PRO A 151 1.97 -1.99 -13.91
CA PRO A 151 3.24 -2.25 -14.60
C PRO A 151 4.38 -2.70 -13.67
N LEU A 152 4.38 -2.23 -12.42
CA LEU A 152 5.35 -2.65 -11.40
C LEU A 152 5.06 -4.10 -10.95
N PHE A 153 3.79 -4.40 -10.65
CA PHE A 153 3.39 -5.75 -10.22
C PHE A 153 3.56 -6.80 -11.31
N ALA A 154 3.37 -6.44 -12.59
CA ALA A 154 3.66 -7.33 -13.71
C ALA A 154 5.14 -7.75 -13.76
N ARG A 155 6.05 -6.95 -13.17
CA ARG A 155 7.48 -7.26 -13.00
C ARG A 155 7.83 -7.73 -11.58
N ALA A 156 6.82 -8.06 -10.77
CA ALA A 156 6.91 -8.40 -9.35
C ALA A 156 7.64 -7.35 -8.47
N ILE A 157 7.65 -6.09 -8.90
CA ILE A 157 8.12 -4.97 -8.10
C ILE A 157 6.99 -4.58 -7.13
N GLY A 158 7.28 -4.62 -5.83
CA GLY A 158 6.27 -4.44 -4.79
C GLY A 158 6.88 -4.11 -3.43
N PRO A 159 6.06 -3.97 -2.37
CA PRO A 159 6.41 -3.31 -1.10
C PRO A 159 7.27 -4.19 -0.17
N PHE A 160 8.47 -4.55 -0.62
CA PHE A 160 9.45 -5.32 0.13
C PHE A 160 10.00 -4.52 1.30
N ARG A 161 10.08 -5.16 2.47
CA ARG A 161 10.47 -4.48 3.72
C ARG A 161 11.33 -5.38 4.59
N TRP A 162 12.15 -4.76 5.43
CA TRP A 162 12.99 -5.45 6.39
C TRP A 162 13.03 -4.73 7.74
N MET A 163 13.22 -5.50 8.80
CA MET A 163 13.20 -5.04 10.19
C MET A 163 14.43 -5.58 10.91
N ALA A 164 15.21 -4.70 11.53
CA ALA A 164 16.38 -5.08 12.32
C ALA A 164 15.93 -5.63 13.68
N LEU A 165 16.04 -6.95 13.88
CA LEU A 165 15.58 -7.62 15.10
C LEU A 165 16.49 -7.32 16.31
N SER A 166 17.69 -6.80 16.06
CA SER A 166 18.58 -6.22 17.08
C SER A 166 17.99 -4.99 17.76
N GLY A 167 17.03 -4.30 17.12
CA GLY A 167 16.55 -3.00 17.53
C GLY A 167 17.51 -1.84 17.23
N ALA A 168 18.64 -2.09 16.57
CA ALA A 168 19.67 -1.09 16.31
C ALA A 168 19.39 -0.30 15.01
N PRO A 169 19.22 1.04 15.08
CA PRO A 169 19.05 1.86 13.87
C PRO A 169 20.24 1.82 12.92
N SER A 170 21.44 1.54 13.45
CA SER A 170 22.67 1.39 12.65
C SER A 170 22.59 0.23 11.67
N ASP A 171 21.83 -0.82 11.98
CA ASP A 171 21.67 -1.96 11.07
C ASP A 171 20.88 -1.51 9.82
N ILE A 172 19.81 -0.74 9.99
CA ILE A 172 19.07 -0.16 8.87
C ILE A 172 19.94 0.82 8.09
N ALA A 173 20.73 1.66 8.76
CA ALA A 173 21.65 2.57 8.08
C ALA A 173 22.65 1.82 7.19
N ARG A 174 23.23 0.72 7.70
CA ARG A 174 24.16 -0.13 6.95
C ARG A 174 23.49 -0.85 5.79
N ILE A 175 22.27 -1.35 5.97
CA ILE A 175 21.50 -1.99 4.88
C ILE A 175 21.11 -0.94 3.83
N ASP A 176 20.74 0.27 4.23
CA ASP A 176 20.48 1.36 3.28
C ASP A 176 21.75 1.67 2.44
N ASP A 177 22.96 1.63 3.02
CA ASP A 177 24.21 1.83 2.26
C ASP A 177 24.40 0.67 1.27
N LEU A 178 24.15 -0.55 1.71
CA LEU A 178 24.21 -1.74 0.87
C LEU A 178 23.23 -1.64 -0.32
N VAL A 179 22.01 -1.13 -0.12
CA VAL A 179 21.04 -0.91 -1.20
C VAL A 179 21.58 0.10 -2.23
N LEU A 180 22.21 1.19 -1.77
CA LEU A 180 22.82 2.19 -2.66
C LEU A 180 24.02 1.62 -3.43
N GLU A 181 24.80 0.74 -2.81
CA GLU A 181 25.95 0.04 -3.42
C GLU A 181 25.51 -1.00 -4.46
N MET A 182 24.47 -1.79 -4.15
CA MET A 182 24.01 -2.90 -4.98
C MET A 182 23.19 -2.46 -6.18
N PHE A 183 22.40 -1.38 -6.03
CA PHE A 183 21.46 -0.95 -7.06
C PHE A 183 21.72 0.50 -7.54
N PRO A 184 22.97 0.88 -7.89
CA PRO A 184 23.32 2.27 -8.17
C PRO A 184 22.60 2.85 -9.39
N GLN A 185 22.14 1.98 -10.30
CA GLN A 185 21.41 2.37 -11.51
C GLN A 185 19.89 2.42 -11.31
N ASN A 186 19.37 1.94 -10.18
CA ASN A 186 17.95 2.02 -9.87
C ASN A 186 17.65 3.38 -9.23
N ALA A 187 17.41 4.39 -10.07
CA ALA A 187 17.19 5.77 -9.63
C ALA A 187 15.98 5.90 -8.68
N ILE A 188 14.93 5.10 -8.87
CA ILE A 188 13.74 5.10 -8.02
C ILE A 188 14.12 4.67 -6.61
N VAL A 189 14.76 3.50 -6.48
CA VAL A 189 15.16 2.94 -5.18
C VAL A 189 16.21 3.82 -4.49
N THR A 190 17.24 4.26 -5.22
CA THR A 190 18.32 5.05 -4.62
C THR A 190 17.87 6.45 -4.19
N ASN A 191 16.97 7.09 -4.94
CA ASN A 191 16.35 8.34 -4.51
C ASN A 191 15.47 8.13 -3.27
N TRP A 192 14.65 7.07 -3.29
CA TRP A 192 13.80 6.71 -2.16
C TRP A 192 14.61 6.47 -0.87
N ILE A 193 15.68 5.68 -0.92
CA ILE A 193 16.50 5.40 0.27
C ILE A 193 17.09 6.68 0.87
N ARG A 194 17.55 7.62 0.03
CA ARG A 194 18.05 8.92 0.53
C ARG A 194 16.95 9.70 1.23
N LEU A 195 15.78 9.85 0.61
CA LEU A 195 14.64 10.53 1.23
C LEU A 195 14.17 9.83 2.52
N ALA A 196 14.15 8.50 2.52
CA ALA A 196 13.68 7.72 3.65
C ALA A 196 14.64 7.80 4.86
N ARG A 197 15.93 8.02 4.63
CA ARG A 197 16.90 8.32 5.70
C ARG A 197 16.61 9.65 6.38
N ASP A 198 16.26 10.65 5.59
CA ASP A 198 16.11 12.03 6.08
C ASP A 198 14.73 12.28 6.70
N HIS A 199 13.70 11.59 6.19
CA HIS A 199 12.31 11.95 6.47
C HIS A 199 11.45 10.86 7.11
N VAL A 200 11.88 9.59 7.12
CA VAL A 200 11.05 8.50 7.67
C VAL A 200 11.53 8.13 9.08
N PRO A 201 10.79 8.53 10.14
CA PRO A 201 11.10 8.15 11.51
C PRO A 201 10.83 6.65 11.72
N PHE A 202 11.59 6.03 12.64
CA PHE A 202 11.33 4.66 13.06
C PHE A 202 10.21 4.60 14.10
N GLU A 203 9.30 3.64 13.95
CA GLU A 203 8.25 3.31 14.93
C GLU A 203 8.44 1.85 15.39
N GLY A 204 8.88 1.63 16.63
CA GLY A 204 9.19 0.30 17.15
C GLY A 204 10.56 -0.21 16.70
N LEU A 205 10.63 -1.44 16.15
CA LEU A 205 11.88 -1.95 15.58
C LEU A 205 12.26 -1.09 14.36
N PRO A 206 13.54 -0.67 14.22
CA PRO A 206 13.99 0.01 13.02
C PRO A 206 13.72 -0.85 11.78
N ALA A 207 13.05 -0.25 10.80
CA ALA A 207 12.58 -0.93 9.61
C ALA A 207 12.67 -0.03 8.40
N ARG A 208 12.83 -0.63 7.22
CA ARG A 208 12.82 0.06 5.94
C ARG A 208 11.96 -0.71 4.95
N ILE A 209 11.32 0.03 4.07
CA ILE A 209 10.63 -0.47 2.89
C ILE A 209 11.37 0.03 1.66
N ALA A 210 11.44 -0.75 0.59
CA ALA A 210 11.86 -0.31 -0.74
C ALA A 210 11.21 -1.23 -1.77
N TRP A 211 10.75 -0.66 -2.89
CA TRP A 211 10.09 -1.45 -3.91
C TRP A 211 11.13 -2.14 -4.80
N LEU A 212 11.27 -3.46 -4.63
CA LEU A 212 12.25 -4.28 -5.34
C LEU A 212 11.53 -5.41 -6.09
N GLY A 213 12.06 -5.76 -7.26
CA GLY A 213 11.53 -6.79 -8.14
C GLY A 213 12.17 -8.17 -7.98
N HIS A 214 11.86 -9.05 -8.95
CA HIS A 214 12.45 -10.39 -9.02
C HIS A 214 13.99 -10.34 -9.12
N GLY A 215 14.65 -11.15 -8.31
CA GLY A 215 16.12 -11.20 -8.19
C GLY A 215 16.70 -10.11 -7.28
N GLU A 216 16.19 -8.87 -7.31
CA GLU A 216 16.66 -7.79 -6.43
C GLU A 216 16.37 -8.10 -4.95
N ARG A 217 15.14 -8.57 -4.64
CA ARG A 217 14.76 -8.97 -3.28
C ARG A 217 15.68 -10.06 -2.72
N THR A 218 15.86 -11.12 -3.50
CA THR A 218 16.70 -12.27 -3.12
C THR A 218 18.15 -11.85 -2.92
N ALA A 219 18.71 -11.08 -3.86
CA ALA A 219 20.09 -10.63 -3.80
C ALA A 219 20.36 -9.79 -2.55
N LEU A 220 19.49 -8.82 -2.25
CA LEU A 220 19.61 -7.99 -1.05
C LEU A 220 19.55 -8.85 0.21
N ALA A 221 18.56 -9.73 0.30
CA ALA A 221 18.35 -10.52 1.51
C ALA A 221 19.51 -11.46 1.83
N ARG A 222 20.10 -12.09 0.80
CA ARG A 222 21.29 -12.94 0.96
C ARG A 222 22.54 -12.14 1.31
N ALA A 223 22.73 -10.95 0.71
CA ALA A 223 23.82 -10.06 1.07
C ALA A 223 23.71 -9.58 2.52
N VAL A 224 22.50 -9.25 2.99
CA VAL A 224 22.24 -8.93 4.40
C VAL A 224 22.51 -10.13 5.30
N ASN A 225 22.13 -11.34 4.91
CA ASN A 225 22.45 -12.56 5.67
C ASN A 225 23.96 -12.73 5.87
N ALA A 226 24.77 -12.43 4.85
CA ALA A 226 26.23 -12.45 4.98
C ALA A 226 26.75 -11.40 5.98
N LEU A 227 26.17 -10.19 6.01
CA LEU A 227 26.52 -9.17 6.99
C LEU A 227 26.10 -9.53 8.43
N VAL A 228 25.07 -10.36 8.60
CA VAL A 228 24.75 -10.94 9.92
C VAL A 228 25.79 -12.01 10.29
N ALA A 229 26.17 -12.86 9.34
CA ALA A 229 27.13 -13.95 9.56
C ALA A 229 28.53 -13.46 9.97
N ASP A 230 29.00 -12.37 9.38
CA ASP A 230 30.32 -11.79 9.67
C ASP A 230 30.34 -10.81 10.86
N GLY A 231 29.16 -10.53 11.44
CA GLY A 231 29.00 -9.64 12.59
C GLY A 231 29.01 -8.15 12.26
N THR A 232 28.93 -7.76 10.98
CA THR A 232 28.77 -6.36 10.56
C THR A 232 27.44 -5.77 11.06
N LEU A 233 26.36 -6.57 11.04
CA LEU A 233 25.07 -6.19 11.64
C LEU A 233 24.99 -6.69 13.08
N ALA A 234 24.32 -5.93 13.94
CA ALA A 234 24.22 -6.23 15.37
C ALA A 234 23.32 -7.44 15.67
N GLY A 235 22.47 -7.87 14.73
CA GLY A 235 21.66 -9.07 14.88
C GLY A 235 20.86 -9.44 13.63
N PRO A 236 20.01 -10.48 13.73
CA PRO A 236 19.21 -10.95 12.61
C PRO A 236 18.27 -9.90 12.03
N VAL A 237 17.91 -10.08 10.75
CA VAL A 237 16.99 -9.20 10.03
C VAL A 237 15.80 -10.02 9.52
N ALA A 238 14.59 -9.58 9.82
CA ALA A 238 13.39 -10.15 9.22
C ALA A 238 13.12 -9.46 7.88
N PHE A 239 12.91 -10.23 6.82
CA PHE A 239 12.40 -9.75 5.53
C PHE A 239 10.93 -10.12 5.40
N SER A 240 10.12 -9.18 4.91
CA SER A 240 8.68 -9.36 4.71
C SER A 240 8.19 -8.45 3.57
N ARG A 241 6.89 -8.45 3.34
CA ARG A 241 6.17 -7.56 2.44
C ARG A 241 4.74 -7.40 2.92
N ASP A 242 4.04 -6.43 2.35
CA ASP A 242 2.59 -6.43 2.46
C ASP A 242 1.99 -7.67 1.80
N HIS A 243 0.75 -7.98 2.17
CA HIS A 243 -0.09 -8.90 1.42
C HIS A 243 -0.43 -8.35 0.04
N LEU A 244 -0.50 -7.01 -0.10
CA LEU A 244 -0.60 -6.33 -1.40
C LEU A 244 0.73 -6.45 -2.16
N ASP A 245 0.88 -7.54 -2.90
CA ASP A 245 2.01 -7.80 -3.79
C ASP A 245 1.57 -8.64 -4.99
N ALA A 246 2.42 -8.73 -6.01
CA ALA A 246 2.07 -9.24 -7.34
C ALA A 246 1.38 -10.62 -7.34
N GLY A 247 1.88 -11.58 -6.54
CA GLY A 247 1.25 -12.89 -6.34
C GLY A 247 0.46 -13.02 -5.04
N GLY A 248 0.55 -12.02 -4.16
CA GLY A 248 0.13 -12.11 -2.76
C GLY A 248 -1.33 -11.75 -2.50
N MET A 249 -2.08 -11.22 -3.46
CA MET A 249 -3.47 -10.81 -3.24
C MET A 249 -4.36 -10.95 -4.47
N ALA A 250 -5.59 -11.43 -4.23
CA ALA A 250 -6.72 -11.32 -5.14
C ALA A 250 -7.78 -10.43 -4.48
N HIS A 251 -8.12 -9.31 -5.14
CA HIS A 251 -9.15 -8.37 -4.71
C HIS A 251 -9.73 -7.63 -5.93
N PRO A 252 -10.94 -7.99 -6.41
CA PRO A 252 -11.51 -7.47 -7.66
C PRO A 252 -11.83 -5.98 -7.72
N ASN A 253 -11.87 -5.27 -6.58
CA ASN A 253 -12.05 -3.81 -6.53
C ASN A 253 -10.79 -3.07 -6.05
N ILE A 254 -9.64 -3.76 -5.98
CA ILE A 254 -8.35 -3.19 -5.56
C ILE A 254 -7.25 -3.78 -6.45
N MET A 255 -6.52 -4.79 -5.97
CA MET A 255 -5.29 -5.29 -6.59
C MET A 255 -5.53 -5.89 -7.99
N THR A 256 -6.65 -6.58 -8.15
CA THR A 256 -6.96 -7.38 -9.33
C THR A 256 -8.19 -6.88 -10.07
N GLU A 257 -8.59 -5.63 -9.84
CA GLU A 257 -9.62 -4.98 -10.65
C GLU A 257 -9.18 -4.89 -12.10
N ASN A 258 -10.07 -5.17 -13.06
CA ASN A 258 -9.84 -5.05 -14.49
C ASN A 258 -8.57 -5.77 -14.98
N MET A 259 -8.39 -7.05 -14.60
CA MET A 259 -7.33 -7.86 -15.19
C MET A 259 -7.58 -7.98 -16.71
N ARG A 260 -6.50 -7.96 -17.50
CA ARG A 260 -6.57 -7.94 -18.97
C ARG A 260 -7.38 -9.10 -19.59
N ASP A 261 -7.39 -10.24 -18.92
CA ASP A 261 -8.10 -11.47 -19.31
C ASP A 261 -9.42 -11.68 -18.55
N GLY A 262 -9.80 -10.75 -17.66
CA GLY A 262 -10.98 -10.85 -16.80
C GLY A 262 -10.82 -11.80 -15.61
N SER A 263 -9.59 -12.19 -15.24
CA SER A 263 -9.28 -13.08 -14.11
C SER A 263 -9.37 -12.43 -12.73
N ASP A 264 -10.07 -11.30 -12.60
CA ASP A 264 -10.12 -10.44 -11.42
C ASP A 264 -10.37 -11.18 -10.11
N ALA A 265 -11.31 -12.14 -10.13
CA ALA A 265 -11.76 -12.89 -8.97
C ALA A 265 -11.03 -14.23 -8.73
N VAL A 266 -10.02 -14.57 -9.54
CA VAL A 266 -9.27 -15.81 -9.39
C VAL A 266 -8.38 -15.72 -8.15
N ALA A 267 -8.80 -16.40 -7.08
CA ALA A 267 -8.13 -16.43 -5.78
C ALA A 267 -7.12 -17.57 -5.61
N ASP A 268 -6.89 -18.39 -6.64
CA ASP A 268 -5.92 -19.48 -6.59
C ASP A 268 -4.49 -18.96 -6.39
N TRP A 269 -4.15 -17.83 -7.01
CA TRP A 269 -2.81 -17.24 -6.96
C TRP A 269 -2.27 -16.95 -5.54
N PRO A 270 -2.97 -16.19 -4.67
CA PRO A 270 -2.50 -15.99 -3.29
C PRO A 270 -2.46 -17.29 -2.47
N LEU A 271 -3.27 -18.29 -2.79
CA LEU A 271 -3.20 -19.60 -2.11
C LEU A 271 -1.96 -20.39 -2.56
N LEU A 272 -1.67 -20.38 -3.87
CA LEU A 272 -0.45 -20.96 -4.44
C LEU A 272 0.79 -20.24 -3.91
N ASP A 273 0.73 -18.94 -3.71
CA ASP A 273 1.79 -18.13 -3.10
C ASP A 273 2.12 -18.66 -1.70
N ALA A 274 1.12 -18.75 -0.82
CA ALA A 274 1.30 -19.30 0.51
C ALA A 274 1.85 -20.75 0.50
N MET A 275 1.32 -21.61 -0.36
CA MET A 275 1.79 -23.00 -0.47
C MET A 275 3.25 -23.06 -0.95
N THR A 276 3.60 -22.24 -1.93
CA THR A 276 4.95 -22.13 -2.49
C THR A 276 5.94 -21.62 -1.44
N LEU A 277 5.55 -20.61 -0.68
CA LEU A 277 6.34 -20.04 0.41
C LEU A 277 6.58 -21.06 1.53
N CYS A 278 5.55 -21.80 1.93
CA CYS A 278 5.66 -22.90 2.89
C CYS A 278 6.64 -23.98 2.39
N ALA A 279 6.49 -24.42 1.14
CA ALA A 279 7.38 -25.40 0.53
C ALA A 279 8.82 -24.89 0.35
N SER A 280 9.00 -23.57 0.26
CA SER A 280 10.30 -22.91 0.13
C SER A 280 11.00 -22.70 1.48
N GLY A 281 10.34 -22.97 2.60
CA GLY A 281 10.89 -22.84 3.94
C GLY A 281 10.85 -21.41 4.50
N ALA A 282 9.87 -20.59 4.12
CA ALA A 282 9.65 -19.32 4.80
C ALA A 282 9.36 -19.52 6.31
N ASP A 283 9.84 -18.62 7.17
CA ASP A 283 9.74 -18.76 8.63
C ASP A 283 8.32 -18.46 9.15
N LEU A 284 7.57 -17.59 8.48
CA LEU A 284 6.14 -17.36 8.72
C LEU A 284 5.42 -17.18 7.38
N VAL A 285 4.32 -17.90 7.21
CA VAL A 285 3.39 -17.72 6.10
C VAL A 285 2.00 -17.50 6.68
N ALA A 286 1.32 -16.46 6.21
CA ALA A 286 -0.03 -16.11 6.66
C ALA A 286 -0.98 -16.08 5.47
N VAL A 287 -2.15 -16.70 5.61
CA VAL A 287 -3.26 -16.56 4.66
C VAL A 287 -4.37 -15.78 5.33
N HIS A 288 -4.78 -14.67 4.72
CA HIS A 288 -5.88 -13.85 5.21
C HIS A 288 -7.01 -13.78 4.18
N SER A 289 -8.24 -13.86 4.67
CA SER A 289 -9.44 -13.51 3.91
C SER A 289 -10.23 -12.47 4.70
N GLY A 290 -10.55 -11.35 4.06
CA GLY A 290 -11.41 -10.31 4.66
C GLY A 290 -10.82 -9.51 5.83
N GLY A 291 -9.50 -9.46 6.00
CA GLY A 291 -8.89 -8.56 6.99
C GLY A 291 -9.30 -7.11 6.76
N GLY A 292 -9.45 -6.29 7.80
CA GLY A 292 -9.73 -4.84 7.63
C GLY A 292 -11.02 -4.52 6.86
N GLY A 293 -12.14 -5.18 7.16
CA GLY A 293 -13.46 -4.84 6.57
C GLY A 293 -13.72 -5.36 5.15
N TYR A 294 -12.74 -5.98 4.49
CA TYR A 294 -12.88 -6.53 3.12
C TYR A 294 -13.56 -7.91 3.07
N ALA A 295 -14.43 -8.24 4.02
CA ALA A 295 -15.04 -9.57 4.14
C ALA A 295 -15.78 -9.96 2.85
N GLY A 296 -15.40 -11.10 2.26
CA GLY A 296 -15.97 -11.62 1.01
C GLY A 296 -15.33 -11.09 -0.29
N TYR A 297 -14.40 -10.12 -0.21
CA TYR A 297 -13.79 -9.50 -1.41
C TYR A 297 -12.30 -9.80 -1.57
N MET A 298 -11.67 -10.43 -0.58
CA MET A 298 -10.21 -10.54 -0.50
C MET A 298 -9.76 -11.95 -0.11
N THR A 299 -8.76 -12.45 -0.83
CA THR A 299 -7.88 -13.53 -0.40
C THR A 299 -6.44 -13.08 -0.59
N SER A 300 -5.57 -13.34 0.38
CA SER A 300 -4.18 -12.91 0.30
C SER A 300 -3.22 -13.78 1.11
N ALA A 301 -1.95 -13.67 0.79
CA ALA A 301 -0.84 -14.31 1.46
C ALA A 301 0.27 -13.32 1.82
N GLY A 302 0.83 -13.50 3.01
CA GLY A 302 1.96 -12.76 3.54
C GLY A 302 3.07 -13.70 3.98
N VAL A 303 4.29 -13.15 4.05
CA VAL A 303 5.51 -13.90 4.31
C VAL A 303 6.43 -13.15 5.27
N THR A 304 7.14 -13.89 6.11
CA THR A 304 8.37 -13.42 6.75
C THR A 304 9.47 -14.48 6.60
N VAL A 305 10.67 -14.05 6.24
CA VAL A 305 11.87 -14.89 6.15
C VAL A 305 13.01 -14.21 6.91
N ILE A 306 13.72 -14.95 7.77
CA ILE A 306 14.73 -14.40 8.67
C ILE A 306 16.13 -14.66 8.11
N ALA A 307 16.91 -13.58 8.00
CA ALA A 307 18.35 -13.62 7.80
C ALA A 307 19.05 -13.68 9.17
N ASP A 308 19.45 -14.89 9.59
CA ASP A 308 20.11 -15.15 10.88
C ASP A 308 21.61 -15.43 10.76
N GLY A 309 22.18 -15.27 9.57
CA GLY A 309 23.60 -15.49 9.27
C GLY A 309 23.97 -16.94 8.97
N THR A 310 23.03 -17.88 9.01
CA THR A 310 23.32 -19.30 8.72
C THR A 310 23.19 -19.65 7.24
N ASP A 311 23.90 -20.70 6.81
CA ASP A 311 23.74 -21.30 5.48
C ASP A 311 22.30 -21.81 5.26
N ALA A 312 21.64 -22.25 6.33
CA ALA A 312 20.25 -22.69 6.28
C ALA A 312 19.30 -21.51 6.00
N ALA A 313 19.57 -20.33 6.56
CA ALA A 313 18.81 -19.12 6.22
C ALA A 313 19.10 -18.65 4.81
N ASP A 314 20.36 -18.67 4.36
CA ASP A 314 20.73 -18.31 2.99
C ASP A 314 19.92 -19.13 1.95
N LEU A 315 19.79 -20.45 2.18
CA LEU A 315 18.99 -21.32 1.32
C LEU A 315 17.47 -20.98 1.35
N ARG A 316 16.92 -20.64 2.52
CA ARG A 316 15.49 -20.26 2.66
C ARG A 316 15.22 -18.92 2.00
N LEU A 317 16.09 -17.93 2.20
CA LEU A 317 16.01 -16.60 1.56
C LEU A 317 16.09 -16.72 0.04
N ASP A 318 17.02 -17.54 -0.46
CA ASP A 318 17.18 -17.80 -1.89
C ASP A 318 15.89 -18.35 -2.52
N ARG A 319 15.33 -19.39 -1.91
CA ARG A 319 14.15 -20.08 -2.44
C ARG A 319 12.87 -19.27 -2.24
N ALA A 320 12.59 -18.85 -1.01
CA ALA A 320 11.31 -18.23 -0.67
C ALA A 320 11.11 -16.91 -1.43
N LEU A 321 12.09 -16.01 -1.43
CA LEU A 321 11.96 -14.70 -2.08
C LEU A 321 11.99 -14.78 -3.62
N SER A 322 12.75 -15.74 -4.16
CA SER A 322 12.75 -15.96 -5.61
C SER A 322 11.44 -16.55 -6.08
N ASN A 323 10.89 -17.53 -5.36
CA ASN A 323 9.63 -18.18 -5.72
C ASN A 323 8.42 -17.25 -5.52
N ASP A 324 8.42 -16.43 -4.46
CA ASP A 324 7.43 -15.36 -4.20
C ASP A 324 7.27 -14.43 -5.41
N THR A 325 8.39 -13.82 -5.82
CA THR A 325 8.39 -12.90 -6.96
C THR A 325 8.19 -13.60 -8.30
N ALA A 326 8.72 -14.82 -8.48
CA ALA A 326 8.52 -15.60 -9.70
C ALA A 326 7.04 -15.92 -9.92
N LEU A 327 6.32 -16.34 -8.87
CA LEU A 327 4.89 -16.60 -8.95
C LEU A 327 4.10 -15.34 -9.31
N GLY A 328 4.49 -14.18 -8.74
CA GLY A 328 3.93 -12.88 -9.13
C GLY A 328 4.07 -12.61 -10.63
N VAL A 329 5.26 -12.80 -11.21
CA VAL A 329 5.47 -12.65 -12.66
C VAL A 329 4.62 -13.67 -13.44
N VAL A 330 4.59 -14.93 -13.03
CA VAL A 330 3.80 -15.99 -13.69
C VAL A 330 2.31 -15.63 -13.73
N ARG A 331 1.75 -15.13 -12.63
CA ARG A 331 0.34 -14.69 -12.56
C ARG A 331 0.00 -13.65 -13.63
N TYR A 332 0.83 -12.62 -13.76
CA TYR A 332 0.59 -11.56 -14.75
C TYR A 332 0.93 -12.00 -16.18
N ALA A 333 1.88 -12.93 -16.35
CA ALA A 333 2.17 -13.52 -17.65
C ALA A 333 0.99 -14.35 -18.16
N ASP A 334 0.36 -15.14 -17.29
CA ASP A 334 -0.84 -15.93 -17.59
C ASP A 334 -2.01 -15.02 -18.01
N ALA A 335 -2.20 -13.89 -17.30
CA ALA A 335 -3.18 -12.88 -17.68
C ALA A 335 -2.81 -12.05 -18.93
N GLY A 336 -1.69 -12.38 -19.62
CA GLY A 336 -1.31 -11.81 -20.89
C GLY A 336 -0.65 -10.42 -20.83
N TYR A 337 -0.04 -10.04 -19.71
CA TYR A 337 0.68 -8.77 -19.59
C TYR A 337 2.04 -8.82 -20.29
N PRO A 338 2.32 -7.93 -21.28
CA PRO A 338 3.58 -7.92 -22.01
C PRO A 338 4.81 -7.73 -21.13
N GLU A 339 4.69 -6.89 -20.09
CA GLU A 339 5.75 -6.63 -19.12
C GLU A 339 6.13 -7.89 -18.36
N ALA A 340 5.14 -8.71 -17.97
CA ALA A 340 5.36 -9.96 -17.25
C ALA A 340 5.96 -11.04 -18.16
N LEU A 341 5.50 -11.14 -19.41
CA LEU A 341 6.07 -12.05 -20.41
C LEU A 341 7.53 -11.69 -20.73
N ASP A 342 7.82 -10.39 -20.84
CA ASP A 342 9.18 -9.88 -21.03
C ASP A 342 10.08 -10.18 -19.82
N GLU A 343 9.58 -9.93 -18.60
CA GLU A 343 10.30 -10.21 -17.36
C GLU A 343 10.57 -11.71 -17.21
N ALA A 344 9.58 -12.56 -17.46
CA ALA A 344 9.72 -14.00 -17.41
C ALA A 344 10.81 -14.51 -18.37
N ARG A 345 10.81 -14.02 -19.62
CA ARG A 345 11.85 -14.35 -20.60
C ARG A 345 13.23 -13.84 -20.17
N THR A 346 13.32 -12.58 -19.76
CA THR A 346 14.59 -11.90 -19.44
C THR A 346 15.25 -12.50 -18.20
N LYS A 347 14.45 -12.83 -17.18
CA LYS A 347 14.91 -13.43 -15.92
C LYS A 347 14.89 -14.96 -15.93
N LYS A 348 14.46 -15.59 -17.04
CA LYS A 348 14.35 -17.05 -17.20
C LYS A 348 13.43 -17.70 -16.16
N ILE A 349 12.34 -17.03 -15.83
CA ILE A 349 11.30 -17.56 -14.95
C ILE A 349 10.50 -18.60 -15.76
N GLY A 350 10.32 -19.79 -15.19
CA GLY A 350 9.52 -20.84 -15.81
C GLY A 350 8.05 -20.42 -15.88
N HIS A 351 7.51 -20.36 -17.09
CA HIS A 351 6.10 -20.10 -17.36
C HIS A 351 5.65 -21.01 -18.50
N ILE A 352 4.52 -21.70 -18.34
CA ILE A 352 3.90 -22.53 -19.37
C ILE A 352 2.80 -21.67 -20.00
N PRO A 353 2.94 -21.25 -21.28
CA PRO A 353 1.89 -20.50 -21.95
C PRO A 353 0.60 -21.32 -22.00
N THR A 354 -0.51 -20.69 -21.63
CA THR A 354 -1.85 -21.27 -21.68
C THR A 354 -2.50 -21.14 -23.06
#